data_AF-A0A3B8TS27-F1
#
_entry.id   AF-A0A3B8TS27-F1
#
_cell.length_a   1.000
_cell.length_b   1.000
_cell.length_c   1.000
_cell.angle_alpha   90.00
_cell.angle_beta   90.00
_cell.angle_gamma   90.00
#
_symmetry.space_group_name_H-M   'P 1'
#
loop_
_entity.id
_entity.type
_entity.pdbx_description
1 polymer ?
#
loop_
_entity_poly.entity_id
_entity_poly.type
_entity_poly.pdbx_seq_one_letter_code
_entity_poly.pdbx_strand_id
1 'polypeptide(L)' 'MKKKSDTELLEAYQAYEDHDSLAELFMRYSAQVLGLCMQYLKHAADAEDAVMDIYSHI' A
#
# COMPACT_ATOMS: atom_id res chain seq x y z
N MET A 1 12.39 -10.52 -15.23
CA MET A 1 12.63 -9.50 -14.18
C MET A 1 12.52 -10.19 -12.82
N LYS A 2 13.46 -9.98 -11.90
CA LYS A 2 13.37 -10.58 -10.55
C LYS A 2 12.36 -9.78 -9.73
N LYS A 3 11.41 -10.46 -9.10
CA LYS A 3 10.49 -9.85 -8.12
C LYS A 3 11.30 -9.51 -6.86
N LYS A 4 11.36 -8.24 -6.48
CA LYS A 4 12.00 -7.79 -5.23
C LYS A 4 11.22 -8.32 -4.02
N SER A 5 11.90 -8.72 -2.96
CA SER A 5 11.32 -8.98 -1.65
C SER A 5 10.81 -7.68 -1.01
N ASP A 6 9.97 -7.80 0.01
CA ASP A 6 9.45 -6.63 0.71
C ASP A 6 10.57 -5.83 1.39
N THR A 7 11.59 -6.51 1.90
CA THR A 7 12.79 -5.88 2.45
C THR A 7 13.53 -5.07 1.39
N GLU A 8 13.76 -5.64 0.21
CA GLU A 8 14.43 -4.92 -0.89
C GLU A 8 13.61 -3.72 -1.40
N LEU A 9 12.29 -3.81 -1.39
CA LEU A 9 11.41 -2.68 -1.74
C LEU A 9 11.48 -1.57 -0.69
N LEU A 10 11.46 -1.94 0.60
CA LEU A 10 11.53 -0.98 1.70
C LEU A 10 12.90 -0.29 1.75
N GLU A 11 13.98 -1.04 1.59
CA GLU A 11 15.34 -0.50 1.52
C GLU A 11 15.50 0.47 0.34
N ALA A 12 14.91 0.16 -0.82
CA ALA A 12 14.94 1.04 -1.98
C ALA A 12 14.22 2.37 -1.70
N TYR A 13 13.04 2.32 -1.07
CA TYR A 13 12.33 3.53 -0.67
C TYR A 13 13.13 4.36 0.35
N GLN A 14 13.68 3.73 1.38
CA GLN A 14 14.44 4.42 2.43
C GLN A 14 15.75 5.05 1.95
N ALA A 15 16.45 4.40 1.00
CA ALA A 15 17.75 4.86 0.53
C ALA A 15 17.65 5.86 -0.63
N TYR A 16 16.61 5.75 -1.47
CA TYR A 16 16.53 6.47 -2.74
C TYR A 16 15.22 7.23 -2.96
N GLU A 17 14.32 7.26 -1.97
CA GLU A 17 12.96 7.80 -2.12
C GLU A 17 12.24 7.16 -3.33
N ASP A 18 12.49 5.87 -3.56
CA ASP A 18 11.90 5.11 -4.66
C ASP A 18 10.41 4.84 -4.40
N HIS A 19 9.56 5.79 -4.79
CA HIS A 19 8.11 5.72 -4.65
C HIS A 19 7.49 4.55 -5.44
N ASP A 20 8.11 4.07 -6.52
CA ASP A 20 7.62 2.89 -7.24
C ASP A 20 7.75 1.64 -6.38
N SER A 21 8.86 1.52 -5.63
CA SER A 21 9.05 0.41 -4.68
C SER A 21 8.06 0.49 -3.51
N LEU A 22 7.73 1.69 -3.02
CA LEU A 22 6.71 1.88 -1.99
C LEU A 22 5.30 1.56 -2.51
N ALA A 23 4.95 2.00 -3.71
CA ALA A 23 3.67 1.70 -4.35
C ALA A 23 3.49 0.19 -4.57
N GLU A 24 4.55 -0.51 -5.01
CA GLU A 24 4.52 -1.97 -5.13
C GLU A 24 4.29 -2.65 -3.78
N LEU A 25 4.97 -2.18 -2.73
CA LEU A 25 4.77 -2.70 -1.38
C LEU A 25 3.33 -2.47 -0.91
N PHE A 26 2.78 -1.26 -1.07
CA PHE A 26 1.39 -0.97 -0.71
C PHE A 26 0.41 -1.87 -1.46
N MET A 27 0.59 -2.05 -2.77
CA MET A 27 -0.29 -2.90 -3.58
C MET A 27 -0.31 -4.35 -3.09
N ARG A 28 0.83 -4.90 -2.63
CA ARG A 28 0.89 -6.26 -2.04
C ARG A 28 0.05 -6.40 -0.78
N TYR A 29 -0.03 -5.34 0.03
CA TYR A 29 -0.73 -5.31 1.31
C TYR A 29 -2.12 -4.63 1.24
N SER A 30 -2.52 -4.11 0.07
CA SER A 30 -3.76 -3.35 -0.14
C SER A 30 -5.02 -4.07 0.36
N ALA A 31 -5.13 -5.38 0.17
CA ALA A 31 -6.26 -6.16 0.66
C ALA A 31 -6.36 -6.19 2.20
N GLN A 32 -5.22 -6.19 2.90
CA GLN A 32 -5.19 -6.12 4.36
C GLN A 32 -5.56 -4.73 4.86
N VAL A 33 -5.09 -3.68 4.18
CA VAL A 33 -5.50 -2.30 4.46
C VAL A 33 -7.00 -2.14 4.25
N LEU A 34 -7.55 -2.65 3.14
CA LEU A 34 -8.99 -2.67 2.89
C LEU A 34 -9.76 -3.39 3.98
N GLY A 35 -9.31 -4.57 4.42
CA GLY A 35 -9.93 -5.29 5.53
C GLY A 35 -9.97 -4.48 6.82
N LEU A 36 -8.90 -3.73 7.11
CA LEU A 36 -8.84 -2.82 8.26
C LEU A 36 -9.82 -1.65 8.10
N CYS A 37 -9.85 -1.00 6.93
CA CYS A 37 -10.81 0.07 6.61
C CYS A 37 -12.25 -0.42 6.76
N MET A 38 -12.58 -1.60 6.24
CA MET A 38 -13.91 -2.22 6.41
C MET A 38 -14.24 -2.48 7.88
N GLN A 39 -13.26 -2.90 8.68
CA GLN A 39 -13.45 -3.12 10.11
C GLN A 39 -13.83 -1.82 10.84
N TYR A 40 -13.29 -0.67 10.45
CA TYR A 40 -13.57 0.60 11.12
C TYR A 40 -14.75 1.36 10.53
N LEU A 41 -14.83 1.48 9.20
CA LEU A 41 -15.81 2.32 8.51
C LEU A 41 -17.17 1.64 8.34
N LYS A 42 -17.22 0.31 8.40
CA LYS A 42 -18.45 -0.51 8.27
C LYS A 42 -19.23 -0.30 6.96
N HIS A 43 -18.64 0.40 6.00
CA HIS A 43 -19.18 0.64 4.66
C HIS A 43 -18.10 0.34 3.62
N ALA A 44 -18.45 -0.47 2.62
CA ALA A 44 -17.50 -0.95 1.62
C ALA A 44 -16.97 0.19 0.72
N ALA A 45 -17.86 1.07 0.24
CA ALA A 45 -17.47 2.23 -0.58
C ALA A 45 -16.50 3.15 0.17
N ASP A 46 -16.83 3.54 1.40
CA ASP A 46 -15.96 4.37 2.24
C ASP A 46 -14.60 3.70 2.50
N ALA A 47 -14.57 2.37 2.63
CA ALA A 47 -13.34 1.61 2.80
C ALA A 47 -12.48 1.54 1.54
N GLU A 48 -13.09 1.38 0.38
CA GLU A 48 -12.41 1.46 -0.92
C GLU A 48 -11.85 2.87 -1.15
N ASP A 49 -12.65 3.91 -0.91
CA ASP A 49 -12.24 5.31 -1.02
C ASP A 49 -11.08 5.63 -0.07
N ALA A 50 -11.12 5.15 1.18
CA ALA A 50 -10.04 5.35 2.14
C ALA A 50 -8.72 4.67 1.70
N VAL A 51 -8.78 3.47 1.11
CA VAL A 51 -7.58 2.80 0.58
C VAL A 51 -6.99 3.58 -0.59
N MET A 52 -7.83 4.11 -1.48
CA MET A 52 -7.39 4.94 -2.60
C MET A 52 -6.80 6.27 -2.14
N ASP A 53 -7.37 6.89 -1.10
CA ASP A 53 -6.85 8.10 -0.49
C ASP A 53 -5.45 7.85 0.10
N ILE A 54 -5.26 6.77 0.86
CA ILE A 54 -3.93 6.38 1.39
C ILE A 54 -2.93 6.19 0.25
N TYR A 55 -3.32 5.50 -0.82
CA TYR A 55 -2.45 5.29 -1.98
C TYR A 55 -2.05 6.61 -2.67
N SER A 56 -2.92 7.61 -2.68
CA SER A 56 -2.64 8.92 -3.31
C SER A 56 -1.60 9.76 -2.56
N HIS A 57 -1.32 9.43 -1.30
CA HIS A 57 -0.33 10.10 -0.46
C HIS A 57 1.03 9.38 -0.46
N ILE A 58 1.18 8.32 -1.27
CA ILE A 58 2.43 7.58 -1.47
C ILE A 58 3.39 8.36 -2.35
#